data_AF-A0A8S2M6F7-F1
#
_entry.id   AF-A0A8S2M6F7-F1
#
_cell.length_a   1.000
_cell.length_b   1.000
_cell.length_c   1.000
_cell.angle_alpha   90.00
_cell.angle_beta   90.00
_cell.angle_gamma   90.00
#
_symmetry.space_group_name_H-M   'P 1'
#
loop_
_entity.id
_entity.type
_entity.pdbx_description
1 polymer ?
#
loop_
_entity_poly.entity_id
_entity_poly.type
_entity_poly.pdbx_seq_one_letter_code
_entity_poly.pdbx_strand_id
1 'polypeptide(L)'
;MTASHSLPVLMRVLSASLTLAKRAGQLIKDVQMSGKSLDIVDKGHNDPQTRADRASQQLIISALAQHFPQLTIRGEEVLLVLERRAHVYVHASRGCSLWDTCAPEAVLKAGGGMLTDVFGNKISYLSTNETSVNTGVLATMENHDWYAQRIRETITL
;
A
#
# COMPACT_ATOMS: atom_id res chain seq x y z
N MET A 1 -12.31 -19.49 35.86
CA MET A 1 -11.03 -18.92 35.38
C MET A 1 -11.16 -18.76 33.88
N THR A 2 -11.44 -17.56 33.38
CA THR A 2 -11.53 -17.30 31.94
C THR A 2 -10.11 -17.09 31.41
N ALA A 3 -9.68 -17.94 30.48
CA ALA A 3 -8.41 -17.77 29.81
C ALA A 3 -8.43 -16.44 29.03
N SER A 4 -7.51 -15.54 29.37
CA SER A 4 -7.24 -14.34 28.56
C SER A 4 -6.59 -14.79 27.25
N HIS A 5 -7.42 -14.99 26.23
CA HIS A 5 -6.92 -15.27 24.89
C HIS A 5 -6.39 -13.96 24.30
N SER A 6 -5.07 -13.82 24.23
CA SER A 6 -4.45 -12.74 23.47
C SER A 6 -4.86 -12.85 22.01
N LEU A 7 -5.41 -11.77 21.44
CA LEU A 7 -5.72 -11.69 20.01
C LEU A 7 -4.53 -12.18 19.17
N PRO A 8 -4.74 -12.95 18.10
CA PRO A 8 -3.68 -13.34 17.18
C PRO A 8 -2.88 -12.12 16.71
N VAL A 9 -1.56 -12.28 16.52
CA VAL A 9 -0.66 -11.20 16.08
C VAL A 9 -1.22 -10.49 14.85
N LEU A 10 -1.78 -11.25 13.90
CA LEU A 10 -2.41 -10.72 12.70
C LEU A 10 -3.54 -9.72 13.01
N MET A 11 -4.43 -10.02 13.95
CA MET A 11 -5.53 -9.11 14.31
C MET A 11 -5.02 -7.86 15.03
N ARG A 12 -3.97 -7.98 15.84
CA ARG A 12 -3.36 -6.82 16.50
C ARG A 12 -2.66 -5.91 15.49
N VAL A 13 -1.95 -6.49 14.53
CA VAL A 13 -1.31 -5.74 13.44
C VAL A 13 -2.38 -5.06 12.59
N LEU A 14 -3.45 -5.76 12.19
CA LEU A 14 -4.55 -5.17 11.42
C LEU A 14 -5.22 -3.98 12.14
N SER A 15 -5.49 -4.14 13.44
CA SER A 15 -6.08 -3.07 14.26
C SER A 15 -5.14 -1.86 14.37
N ALA A 16 -3.84 -2.11 14.56
CA ALA A 16 -2.82 -1.06 14.57
C ALA A 16 -2.73 -0.35 13.21
N SER A 17 -2.71 -1.10 12.10
CA SER A 17 -2.69 -0.56 10.73
C SER A 17 -3.88 0.34 10.44
N LEU A 18 -5.10 -0.06 10.82
CA LEU A 18 -6.29 0.78 10.64
C LEU A 18 -6.19 2.10 11.42
N THR A 19 -5.70 2.03 12.66
CA THR A 19 -5.51 3.21 13.51
C THR A 19 -4.45 4.14 12.92
N LEU A 20 -3.34 3.57 12.44
CA LEU A 20 -2.23 4.33 11.87
C LEU A 20 -2.58 4.93 10.51
N ALA A 21 -3.34 4.23 9.67
CA ALA A 21 -3.86 4.77 8.41
C ALA A 21 -4.76 5.99 8.65
N LYS A 22 -5.64 5.95 9.66
CA LYS A 22 -6.48 7.11 10.04
C LYS A 22 -5.62 8.29 10.50
N ARG A 23 -4.61 8.03 11.34
CA ARG A 23 -3.71 9.09 11.84
C ARG A 23 -2.83 9.67 10.73
N ALA A 24 -2.31 8.83 9.84
CA ALA A 24 -1.54 9.26 8.68
C ALA A 24 -2.40 10.11 7.74
N GLY A 25 -3.64 9.70 7.47
CA GLY A 25 -4.59 10.49 6.69
C GLY A 25 -4.92 11.84 7.34
N GLN A 26 -5.09 11.90 8.66
CA GLN A 26 -5.28 13.16 9.36
C GLN A 26 -4.03 14.05 9.25
N LEU A 27 -2.84 13.49 9.45
CA LEU A 27 -1.58 14.20 9.31
C LEU A 27 -1.41 14.80 7.91
N ILE A 28 -1.72 14.03 6.87
CA ILE A 28 -1.66 14.51 5.47
C ILE A 28 -2.61 15.68 5.28
N LYS A 29 -3.86 15.58 5.77
CA LYS A 29 -4.84 16.67 5.73
C LYS A 29 -4.35 17.90 6.50
N ASP A 30 -3.75 17.72 7.66
CA ASP A 30 -3.22 18.82 8.47
C ASP A 30 -2.06 19.51 7.74
N VAL A 31 -1.17 18.75 7.11
CA VAL A 31 -0.08 19.29 6.27
C VAL A 31 -0.67 20.09 5.10
N GLN A 32 -1.68 19.56 4.41
CA GLN A 32 -2.36 20.24 3.31
C GLN A 32 -3.07 21.52 3.75
N MET A 33 -3.78 21.50 4.89
CA MET A 33 -4.52 22.64 5.43
C MET A 33 -3.62 23.68 6.11
N SER A 34 -2.39 23.33 6.47
CA SER A 34 -1.47 24.23 7.17
C SER A 34 -1.08 25.48 6.36
N GLY A 35 -1.26 25.46 5.04
CA GLY A 35 -0.86 26.54 4.13
C GLY A 35 0.66 26.76 4.06
N LYS A 36 1.47 25.91 4.71
CA LYS A 36 2.93 25.97 4.70
C LYS A 36 3.49 25.25 3.47
N SER A 37 4.74 25.58 3.09
CA SER A 37 5.52 24.84 2.09
C SER A 37 5.40 23.33 2.29
N LEU A 38 5.25 22.59 1.18
CA LEU A 38 5.22 21.12 1.17
C LEU A 38 6.61 20.50 1.36
N ASP A 39 7.67 21.31 1.42
CA ASP A 39 9.06 20.89 1.60
C ASP A 39 9.40 19.72 0.67
N ILE A 40 9.24 19.94 -0.64
CA ILE A 40 9.46 18.92 -1.65
C ILE A 40 10.95 18.58 -1.70
N VAL A 41 11.26 17.29 -1.65
CA VAL A 41 12.60 16.72 -1.80
C VAL A 41 12.55 15.82 -3.03
N ASP A 42 13.36 16.10 -4.05
CA ASP A 42 13.54 15.18 -5.16
C ASP A 42 14.52 14.08 -4.76
N LYS A 43 14.10 12.82 -4.84
CA LYS A 43 14.92 11.65 -4.53
C LYS A 43 15.77 11.17 -5.71
N GLY A 44 15.74 11.90 -6.82
CA GLY A 44 16.38 11.58 -8.08
C GLY A 44 15.36 11.14 -9.13
N HIS A 45 15.69 11.30 -10.41
CA HIS A 45 14.85 10.87 -11.54
C HIS A 45 13.43 11.48 -11.54
N ASN A 46 13.25 12.72 -11.07
CA ASN A 46 11.93 13.36 -11.00
C ASN A 46 10.97 12.60 -10.07
N ASP A 47 11.47 12.21 -8.88
CA ASP A 47 10.73 11.54 -7.79
C ASP A 47 10.50 12.55 -6.64
N PRO A 48 9.56 13.52 -6.78
CA PRO A 48 9.30 14.53 -5.78
C PRO A 48 8.55 13.92 -4.58
N GLN A 49 9.17 14.02 -3.42
CA GLN A 49 8.60 13.59 -2.14
C GLN A 49 8.26 14.80 -1.26
N THR A 50 7.03 14.88 -0.77
CA THR A 50 6.60 15.97 0.10
C THR A 50 6.84 15.66 1.59
N ARG A 51 6.68 16.69 2.43
CA ARG A 51 6.62 16.54 3.89
C ARG A 51 5.53 15.59 4.34
N ALA A 52 4.39 15.56 3.64
CA ALA A 52 3.28 14.68 3.97
C ALA A 52 3.67 13.20 3.79
N ASP A 53 4.40 12.89 2.71
CA ASP A 53 4.89 11.54 2.42
C ASP A 53 5.89 11.08 3.48
N ARG A 54 6.88 11.91 3.80
CA ARG A 54 7.88 11.58 4.83
C ARG A 54 7.28 11.42 6.21
N ALA A 55 6.40 12.34 6.62
CA ALA A 55 5.82 12.34 7.95
C ALA A 55 4.80 11.19 8.14
N SER A 56 4.01 10.86 7.12
CA SER A 56 3.11 9.71 7.16
C SER A 56 3.87 8.38 7.20
N GLN A 57 4.91 8.24 6.37
CA GLN A 57 5.79 7.07 6.39
C GLN A 57 6.48 6.90 7.74
N GLN A 58 7.06 7.97 8.29
CA GLN A 58 7.73 7.94 9.58
C GLN A 58 6.77 7.54 10.70
N LEU A 59 5.56 8.11 10.74
CA LEU A 59 4.52 7.77 11.72
C LEU A 59 4.17 6.29 11.70
N ILE A 60 3.93 5.73 10.50
CA ILE A 60 3.53 4.32 10.34
C ILE A 60 4.67 3.40 10.76
N ILE A 61 5.88 3.63 10.24
CA ILE A 61 7.04 2.79 10.52
C ILE A 61 7.39 2.82 12.01
N SER A 62 7.46 4.02 12.62
CA SER A 62 7.85 4.14 14.02
C SER A 62 6.85 3.45 14.96
N ALA A 63 5.55 3.62 14.70
CA ALA A 63 4.52 3.02 15.54
C ALA A 63 4.48 1.49 15.41
N LEU A 64 4.57 0.96 14.19
CA LEU A 64 4.60 -0.49 13.97
C LEU A 64 5.86 -1.13 14.54
N ALA A 65 7.04 -0.51 14.35
CA ALA A 65 8.29 -1.00 14.92
C ALA A 65 8.27 -1.02 16.46
N GLN A 66 7.64 -0.01 17.09
CA GLN A 66 7.49 0.04 18.53
C GLN A 66 6.54 -1.04 19.07
N HIS A 67 5.40 -1.27 18.41
CA HIS A 67 4.39 -2.23 18.87
C HIS A 67 4.69 -3.68 18.48
N PHE A 68 5.48 -3.88 17.42
CA PHE A 68 5.80 -5.19 16.85
C PHE A 68 7.30 -5.29 16.52
N PRO A 69 8.20 -5.30 17.52
CA PRO A 69 9.65 -5.24 17.30
C PRO A 69 10.23 -6.46 16.55
N GLN A 70 9.49 -7.56 16.47
CA GLN A 70 9.85 -8.76 15.72
C GLN A 70 9.41 -8.68 14.25
N LEU A 71 8.61 -7.67 13.87
CA LEU A 71 8.11 -7.49 12.51
C LEU A 71 9.07 -6.57 11.73
N THR A 72 9.55 -7.03 10.58
CA THR A 72 10.34 -6.19 9.67
C THR A 72 9.40 -5.29 8.87
N ILE A 73 9.54 -3.98 8.97
CA ILE A 73 8.73 -2.98 8.25
C ILE A 73 9.56 -2.34 7.13
N ARG A 74 9.03 -2.29 5.90
CA ARG A 74 9.68 -1.67 4.73
C ARG A 74 8.64 -0.90 3.91
N GLY A 75 8.97 0.32 3.49
CA GLY A 75 8.11 1.18 2.68
C GLY A 75 8.57 1.21 1.23
N GLU A 76 8.24 0.16 0.47
CA GLU A 76 8.12 0.11 -1.00
C GLU A 76 7.55 -1.27 -1.36
N GLU A 77 6.30 -1.34 -1.82
CA GLU A 77 5.45 -2.48 -1.40
C GLU A 77 5.37 -3.67 -2.37
N VAL A 78 5.65 -3.49 -3.67
CA VAL A 78 5.54 -4.59 -4.66
C VAL A 78 6.75 -5.54 -4.63
N LEU A 79 7.95 -5.05 -4.27
CA LEU A 79 9.17 -5.86 -4.25
C LEU A 79 9.12 -7.01 -3.25
N LEU A 80 8.38 -6.87 -2.15
CA LEU A 80 8.21 -7.93 -1.15
C LEU A 80 7.46 -9.14 -1.71
N VAL A 81 6.55 -8.93 -2.65
CA VAL A 81 5.84 -9.99 -3.37
C VAL A 81 6.82 -10.73 -4.27
N LEU A 82 7.64 -10.01 -5.03
CA LEU A 82 8.66 -10.60 -5.90
C LEU A 82 9.70 -11.42 -5.11
N GLU A 83 10.16 -10.91 -3.96
CA GLU A 83 11.11 -11.61 -3.08
C GLU A 83 10.49 -12.83 -2.36
N ARG A 84 9.21 -13.15 -2.59
CA ARG A 84 8.44 -14.19 -1.87
C ARG A 84 8.43 -13.99 -0.35
N ARG A 85 8.51 -12.75 0.10
CA ARG A 85 8.43 -12.36 1.51
C ARG A 85 7.04 -11.87 1.91
N ALA A 86 6.22 -11.57 0.92
CA ALA A 86 4.78 -11.38 1.03
C ALA A 86 4.07 -12.25 0.00
N HIS A 87 2.90 -12.79 0.36
CA HIS A 87 2.08 -13.59 -0.55
C HIS A 87 1.27 -12.71 -1.52
N VAL A 88 0.86 -11.53 -1.05
CA VAL A 88 0.02 -10.58 -1.78
C VAL A 88 0.29 -9.17 -1.29
N TYR A 89 0.27 -8.22 -2.23
CA TYR A 89 0.21 -6.78 -1.96
C TYR A 89 -1.17 -6.28 -2.39
N VAL A 90 -1.84 -5.54 -1.51
CA VAL A 90 -3.15 -4.93 -1.79
C VAL A 90 -3.11 -3.46 -1.38
N HIS A 91 -3.27 -2.58 -2.36
CA HIS A 91 -3.54 -1.17 -2.16
C HIS A 91 -5.04 -0.90 -2.40
N ALA A 92 -5.87 -1.08 -1.38
CA ALA A 92 -7.33 -0.90 -1.48
C ALA A 92 -7.76 0.58 -1.33
N SER A 93 -7.06 1.49 -2.02
CA SER A 93 -7.37 2.93 -2.01
C SER A 93 -7.31 3.51 -3.41
N ARG A 94 -8.10 4.55 -3.65
CA ARG A 94 -8.12 5.26 -4.93
C ARG A 94 -6.89 6.14 -5.06
N GLY A 95 -6.50 6.43 -6.30
CA GLY A 95 -5.52 7.47 -6.60
C GLY A 95 -4.07 7.01 -6.58
N CYS A 96 -3.81 5.70 -6.66
CA CYS A 96 -2.47 5.20 -6.92
C CYS A 96 -2.06 5.61 -8.34
N SER A 97 -0.97 6.34 -8.51
CA SER A 97 -0.61 6.89 -9.83
C SER A 97 -0.20 5.77 -10.78
N LEU A 98 -0.45 5.94 -12.08
CA LEU A 98 -0.04 4.95 -13.08
C LEU A 98 1.49 4.75 -13.12
N TRP A 99 2.27 5.80 -12.82
CA TRP A 99 3.73 5.67 -12.71
C TRP A 99 4.17 4.91 -11.45
N ASP A 100 3.34 4.86 -10.42
CA ASP A 100 3.62 4.06 -9.21
C ASP A 100 3.41 2.55 -9.45
N THR A 101 2.70 2.17 -10.53
CA THR A 101 2.43 0.75 -10.87
C THR A 101 3.19 0.26 -12.09
N CYS A 102 3.55 1.12 -13.05
CA CYS A 102 4.10 0.68 -14.34
C CYS A 102 5.44 -0.07 -14.21
N ALA A 103 6.39 0.50 -13.47
CA ALA A 103 7.71 -0.10 -13.27
C ALA A 103 7.63 -1.35 -12.38
N PRO A 104 6.91 -1.34 -11.24
CA PRO A 104 6.70 -2.53 -10.45
C PRO A 104 5.98 -3.66 -11.22
N GLU A 105 4.97 -3.36 -12.04
CA GLU A 105 4.28 -4.37 -12.85
C GLU A 105 5.22 -5.03 -13.86
N ALA A 106 6.06 -4.24 -14.55
CA ALA A 106 7.02 -4.78 -15.51
C ALA A 106 8.02 -5.75 -14.84
N VAL A 107 8.55 -5.35 -13.68
CA VAL A 107 9.48 -6.16 -12.89
C VAL A 107 8.80 -7.41 -12.34
N LEU A 108 7.58 -7.28 -11.81
CA LEU A 108 6.82 -8.40 -11.27
C LEU A 108 6.46 -9.42 -12.36
N LYS A 109 6.04 -8.94 -13.54
CA LYS A 109 5.78 -9.79 -14.73
C LYS A 109 7.03 -10.51 -15.20
N ALA A 110 8.19 -9.85 -15.22
CA ALA A 110 9.45 -10.50 -15.56
C ALA A 110 9.79 -11.65 -14.59
N GLY A 111 9.39 -11.53 -13.32
CA GLY A 111 9.47 -12.60 -12.32
C GLY A 111 8.37 -13.66 -12.40
N GLY A 112 7.39 -13.52 -13.30
CA GLY A 112 6.24 -14.41 -13.44
C GLY A 112 5.03 -14.06 -12.57
N GLY A 113 5.04 -12.93 -11.86
CA GLY A 113 3.91 -12.44 -11.08
C GLY A 113 2.95 -11.55 -11.89
N MET A 114 1.93 -11.04 -11.19
CA MET A 114 0.85 -10.26 -11.79
C MET A 114 0.48 -9.06 -10.92
N LEU A 115 0.23 -7.92 -11.58
CA LEU A 115 -0.26 -6.70 -10.97
C LEU A 115 -1.48 -6.21 -11.78
N THR A 116 -2.59 -5.97 -11.09
CA THR A 116 -3.87 -5.50 -11.66
C THR A 116 -4.49 -4.48 -10.73
N ASP A 117 -5.68 -3.97 -11.07
CA ASP A 117 -6.53 -3.40 -10.05
C ASP A 117 -7.01 -4.45 -9.03
N VAL A 118 -7.63 -4.02 -7.92
CA VAL A 118 -8.09 -4.96 -6.87
C VAL A 118 -9.17 -5.96 -7.33
N PHE A 119 -9.78 -5.74 -8.49
CA PHE A 119 -10.78 -6.62 -9.08
C PHE A 119 -10.17 -7.55 -10.14
N GLY A 120 -8.88 -7.49 -10.41
CA GLY A 120 -8.22 -8.30 -11.44
C GLY A 120 -8.26 -7.68 -12.85
N ASN A 121 -8.73 -6.44 -13.01
CA ASN A 121 -8.70 -5.76 -14.30
C ASN A 121 -7.28 -5.26 -14.60
N LYS A 122 -6.82 -5.45 -15.82
CA LYS A 122 -5.52 -4.93 -16.27
C LYS A 122 -5.50 -3.42 -16.21
N ILE A 123 -4.40 -2.87 -15.70
CA ILE A 123 -4.14 -1.43 -15.71
C ILE A 123 -3.71 -1.01 -17.13
N SER A 124 -4.31 0.05 -17.66
CA SER A 124 -3.92 0.63 -18.95
C SER A 124 -2.99 1.80 -18.74
N TYR A 125 -1.77 1.71 -19.27
CA TYR A 125 -0.77 2.79 -19.22
C TYR A 125 -0.79 3.73 -20.43
N LEU A 126 -1.63 3.43 -21.42
CA LEU A 126 -1.69 4.19 -22.68
C LEU A 126 -2.79 5.25 -22.68
N SER A 127 -3.58 5.34 -21.61
CA SER A 127 -4.62 6.36 -21.47
C SER A 127 -3.98 7.73 -21.28
N THR A 128 -4.39 8.72 -22.08
CA THR A 128 -3.99 10.12 -21.90
C THR A 128 -4.91 10.88 -20.94
N ASN A 129 -6.05 10.28 -20.57
CA ASN A 129 -7.10 10.94 -19.79
C ASN A 129 -7.14 10.49 -18.33
N GLU A 130 -6.45 9.41 -17.98
CA GLU A 130 -6.35 8.88 -16.62
C GLU A 130 -4.89 8.85 -16.19
N THR A 131 -4.59 9.37 -15.00
CA THR A 131 -3.25 9.39 -14.43
C THR A 131 -3.12 8.48 -13.20
N SER A 132 -4.21 7.84 -12.78
CA SER A 132 -4.27 7.03 -11.57
C SER A 132 -5.24 5.85 -11.66
N VAL A 133 -4.94 4.79 -10.92
CA VAL A 133 -5.80 3.63 -10.69
C VAL A 133 -6.79 3.95 -9.58
N ASN A 134 -8.05 4.14 -9.94
CA ASN A 134 -9.12 4.57 -9.02
C ASN A 134 -9.87 3.41 -8.35
N THR A 135 -9.50 2.19 -8.67
CA THR A 135 -10.05 0.96 -8.08
C THR A 135 -9.11 0.34 -7.03
N GLY A 136 -7.88 0.86 -6.90
CA GLY A 136 -6.81 0.29 -6.08
C GLY A 136 -5.98 -0.75 -6.85
N VAL A 137 -4.96 -1.33 -6.21
CA VAL A 137 -3.98 -2.22 -6.85
C VAL A 137 -3.86 -3.54 -6.11
N LEU A 138 -3.70 -4.63 -6.85
CA LEU A 138 -3.41 -5.98 -6.35
C LEU A 138 -2.16 -6.50 -7.04
N ALA A 139 -1.20 -7.05 -6.28
CA ALA A 139 -0.03 -7.71 -6.84
C ALA A 139 0.26 -9.05 -6.15
N THR A 140 0.54 -10.10 -6.92
CA THR A 140 0.87 -11.44 -6.41
C THR A 140 1.90 -12.14 -7.29
N MET A 141 2.60 -13.14 -6.73
CA MET A 141 3.36 -14.10 -7.53
C MET A 141 2.51 -15.30 -7.98
N GLU A 142 1.50 -15.66 -7.19
CA GLU A 142 0.70 -16.87 -7.38
C GLU A 142 -0.76 -16.60 -6.97
N ASN A 143 -1.69 -17.44 -7.44
CA ASN A 143 -3.11 -17.43 -7.05
C ASN A 143 -3.82 -16.08 -7.22
N HIS A 144 -3.42 -15.27 -8.21
CA HIS A 144 -3.91 -13.90 -8.40
C HIS A 144 -5.43 -13.81 -8.50
N ASP A 145 -6.05 -14.64 -9.34
CA ASP A 145 -7.49 -14.67 -9.56
C ASP A 145 -8.28 -15.02 -8.29
N TRP A 146 -7.72 -15.90 -7.44
CA TRP A 146 -8.34 -16.28 -6.18
C TRP A 146 -8.43 -15.08 -5.23
N TYR A 147 -7.35 -14.29 -5.11
CA TYR A 147 -7.36 -13.07 -4.29
C TYR A 147 -8.32 -12.01 -4.85
N ALA A 148 -8.27 -11.76 -6.17
CA ALA A 148 -9.16 -10.81 -6.84
C ALA A 148 -10.65 -11.18 -6.66
N GLN A 149 -10.99 -12.47 -6.79
CA GLN A 149 -12.36 -12.96 -6.59
C GLN A 149 -12.83 -12.72 -5.15
N ARG A 150 -12.02 -13.05 -4.14
CA ARG A 150 -12.37 -12.86 -2.73
C ARG A 150 -12.58 -11.40 -2.36
N ILE A 151 -11.77 -10.51 -2.93
CA ILE A 151 -11.93 -9.06 -2.77
C ILE A 151 -13.24 -8.60 -3.40
N ARG A 152 -13.54 -9.04 -4.64
CA ARG A 152 -14.79 -8.70 -5.34
C ARG A 152 -16.02 -9.11 -4.55
N GLU A 153 -16.07 -10.34 -4.04
CA GLU A 153 -17.20 -10.87 -3.26
C GLU A 153 -17.45 -10.06 -1.97
N THR A 154 -16.38 -9.56 -1.34
CA THR A 154 -16.45 -8.85 -0.05
C THR A 154 -16.94 -7.40 -0.18
N ILE A 155 -16.67 -6.74 -1.30
CA ILE A 155 -17.01 -5.31 -1.54
C ILE A 155 -18.48 -5.14 -1.98
N THR A 156 -19.17 -6.23 -2.35
CA THR A 156 -20.61 -6.24 -2.73
C THR A 156 -21.60 -6.33 -1.56
N LEU A 157 -21.12 -6.26 -0.30
CA LEU A 157 -21.94 -6.22 0.92
C LEU A 157 -22.04 -4.79 1.47
#